data_AF-A0A2C9M1Q2-F1
#
_entry.id   AF-A0A2C9M1Q2-F1
#
_cell.length_a   1.000
_cell.length_b   1.000
_cell.length_c   1.000
_cell.angle_alpha   90.00
_cell.angle_beta   90.00
_cell.angle_gamma   90.00
#
_symmetry.space_group_name_H-M   'P 1'
#
loop_
_entity.id
_entity.type
_entity.pdbx_description
1 polymer ?
#
loop_
_entity_poly.entity_id
_entity_poly.type
_entity_poly.pdbx_seq_one_letter_code
_entity_poly.pdbx_strand_id
1 'polypeptide(L)' 'MTKPDNDLIAEVILFSEGFKQAKNLGRKLVSIFNLSKELLTPQQHYDWGLRALKTVLSGCGNLLQLSKKSGNGKSRQ' A
#
# COMPACT_ATOMS: atom_id res chain seq x y z
N MET A 1 -8.14 -8.55 -22.61
CA MET A 1 -7.79 -7.21 -22.05
C MET A 1 -6.70 -7.43 -21.01
N THR A 2 -5.54 -6.82 -21.21
CA THR A 2 -4.32 -7.02 -20.42
C THR A 2 -4.60 -6.72 -18.94
N LYS A 3 -4.36 -7.70 -18.06
CA LYS A 3 -4.52 -7.52 -16.61
C LYS A 3 -3.50 -6.48 -16.13
N PRO A 4 -3.91 -5.46 -15.36
CA PRO A 4 -2.97 -4.49 -14.82
C PRO A 4 -1.96 -5.17 -13.90
N ASP A 5 -0.71 -4.73 -13.96
CA ASP A 5 0.35 -5.22 -13.09
C ASP A 5 0.26 -4.52 -11.72
N ASN A 6 -0.40 -5.19 -10.77
CA ASN A 6 -0.63 -4.65 -9.44
C ASN A 6 0.67 -4.40 -8.67
N ASP A 7 1.72 -5.19 -8.92
CA ASP A 7 3.02 -5.05 -8.26
C ASP A 7 3.67 -3.72 -8.67
N LEU A 8 3.71 -3.45 -9.98
CA LEU A 8 4.26 -2.21 -10.52
C LEU A 8 3.45 -0.99 -10.04
N ILE A 9 2.12 -1.09 -10.02
CA ILE A 9 1.25 0.01 -9.56
C ILE A 9 1.51 0.31 -8.08
N ALA A 10 1.60 -0.72 -7.23
CA ALA A 10 1.87 -0.55 -5.81
C ALA A 10 3.26 0.04 -5.55
N GLU A 11 4.28 -0.39 -6.30
CA GLU A 11 5.64 0.14 -6.23
C GLU A 11 5.67 1.64 -6.58
N VAL A 12 5.07 2.03 -7.71
CA VAL A 12 5.06 3.42 -8.18
C VAL A 12 4.37 4.34 -7.17
N ILE A 13 3.21 3.94 -6.64
CA ILE A 13 2.48 4.74 -5.65
C ILE A 13 3.31 4.90 -4.36
N LEU A 14 3.86 3.82 -3.81
CA LEU A 14 4.70 3.90 -2.60
C LEU A 14 5.95 4.74 -2.84
N PHE A 15 6.53 4.67 -4.03
CA PHE A 15 7.68 5.49 -4.39
C PHE A 15 7.32 6.98 -4.40
N SER A 16 6.18 7.34 -5.01
CA SER A 16 5.66 8.71 -5.02
C SER A 16 5.36 9.26 -3.62
N GLU A 17 4.93 8.41 -2.68
CA GLU A 17 4.71 8.79 -1.27
C GLU A 17 6.03 8.94 -0.46
N GLY A 18 7.17 8.55 -1.03
CA GLY A 18 8.49 8.72 -0.43
C GLY A 18 8.98 7.53 0.42
N PHE A 19 8.51 6.32 0.14
CA PHE A 19 9.03 5.10 0.75
C PHE A 19 10.33 4.64 0.07
N LYS A 20 11.41 4.47 0.85
CA LYS A 20 12.72 4.02 0.33
C LYS A 20 12.73 2.57 -0.17
N GLN A 21 11.90 1.71 0.43
CA GLN A 21 11.79 0.28 0.08
C GLN A 21 10.46 -0.02 -0.64
N ALA A 22 9.98 0.92 -1.46
CA ALA A 22 8.68 0.85 -2.15
C ALA A 22 8.50 -0.47 -2.93
N LYS A 23 9.52 -0.92 -3.66
CA LYS A 23 9.52 -2.17 -4.43
C LYS A 23 9.22 -3.40 -3.58
N ASN A 24 9.98 -3.61 -2.51
CA ASN A 24 9.83 -4.77 -1.63
C ASN A 24 8.50 -4.72 -0.86
N LEU A 25 8.07 -3.53 -0.44
CA LEU A 25 6.81 -3.33 0.28
C LEU A 25 5.59 -3.55 -0.64
N GLY A 26 5.61 -2.99 -1.85
CA GLY A 26 4.54 -3.14 -2.84
C GLY A 26 4.30 -4.60 -3.19
N ARG A 27 5.36 -5.35 -3.51
CA ARG A 27 5.26 -6.79 -3.82
C ARG A 27 4.70 -7.61 -2.66
N LYS A 28 5.14 -7.34 -1.43
CA LYS A 28 4.61 -8.01 -0.24
C LYS A 28 3.13 -7.69 -0.03
N LEU A 29 2.73 -6.44 -0.20
CA LEU A 29 1.35 -6.00 -0.04
C LEU A 29 0.43 -6.70 -1.06
N VAL A 30 0.82 -6.73 -2.33
CA VAL A 30 0.05 -7.42 -3.37
C VAL A 30 -0.01 -8.92 -3.12
N SER A 31 1.09 -9.52 -2.66
CA SER A 31 1.11 -10.95 -2.27
C SER A 31 0.12 -11.25 -1.15
N ILE A 32 0.01 -10.37 -0.14
CA ILE A 32 -0.99 -10.50 0.93
C ILE A 32 -2.40 -10.39 0.36
N PHE A 33 -2.69 -9.42 -0.51
CA PHE A 33 -4.01 -9.29 -1.14
C PHE A 33 -4.41 -10.55 -1.93
N ASN A 34 -3.47 -11.13 -2.68
CA ASN A 34 -3.72 -12.37 -3.43
C ASN A 34 -3.93 -13.56 -2.48
N LEU A 35 -3.07 -13.74 -1.47
CA LEU A 35 -3.21 -14.81 -0.49
C LEU A 35 -4.52 -14.69 0.29
N SER A 36 -4.90 -13.49 0.73
CA SER A 36 -6.16 -13.26 1.44
C SER A 36 -7.37 -13.59 0.57
N LYS A 37 -7.30 -13.30 -0.73
CA LYS A 37 -8.35 -13.71 -1.68
C LYS A 37 -8.48 -15.22 -1.82
N GLU A 38 -7.37 -15.96 -1.74
CA GLU A 38 -7.34 -17.42 -1.92
C GLU A 38 -7.65 -18.20 -0.65
N LEU A 39 -7.16 -17.71 0.50
CA LEU A 39 -7.23 -18.42 1.78
C LEU A 39 -8.47 -18.11 2.60
N LEU A 40 -9.09 -16.94 2.40
CA LEU A 40 -10.30 -16.55 3.13
C LEU A 40 -11.55 -17.05 2.42
N THR A 41 -12.59 -17.32 3.20
CA THR A 41 -13.90 -17.70 2.67
C THR A 41 -14.41 -16.64 1.69
N PRO A 42 -14.93 -17.02 0.51
CA PRO A 42 -15.48 -16.06 -0.43
C PRO A 42 -16.71 -15.38 0.18
N GLN A 43 -16.64 -14.06 0.33
CA GLN A 43 -17.72 -13.21 0.84
C GLN A 43 -17.95 -12.04 -0.10
N GLN A 44 -19.22 -11.66 -0.31
CA GLN A 44 -19.59 -10.59 -1.25
C GLN A 44 -19.03 -9.21 -0.86
N HIS A 45 -18.79 -8.97 0.43
CA HIS A 45 -18.32 -7.69 0.93
C HIS A 45 -16.79 -7.54 0.94
N TYR A 46 -16.04 -8.59 0.55
CA TYR A 46 -14.59 -8.49 0.43
C TYR A 46 -14.19 -7.91 -0.93
N ASP A 47 -13.48 -6.78 -0.89
CA ASP A 47 -12.88 -6.16 -2.07
C ASP A 47 -11.35 -6.37 -2.06
N TRP A 48 -10.90 -7.34 -2.86
CA TRP A 48 -9.48 -7.59 -3.14
C TRP A 48 -9.01 -6.91 -4.44
N GLY A 49 -9.80 -5.99 -4.98
CA GLY A 49 -9.53 -5.28 -6.23
C GLY A 49 -8.56 -4.11 -6.07
N LEU A 50 -8.27 -3.47 -7.21
CA LEU A 50 -7.32 -2.35 -7.29
C LEU A 50 -7.81 -1.11 -6.51
N ARG A 51 -9.13 -0.97 -6.32
CA ARG A 51 -9.73 0.11 -5.53
C ARG A 51 -9.33 0.02 -4.06
N ALA A 52 -9.50 -1.15 -3.46
CA ALA A 52 -9.06 -1.42 -2.09
C ALA A 52 -7.54 -1.23 -1.94
N LEU A 53 -6.76 -1.78 -2.87
CA LEU A 53 -5.29 -1.64 -2.87
C LEU A 53 -4.85 -0.17 -2.89
N LYS A 54 -5.40 0.65 -3.79
CA LYS A 54 -5.09 2.09 -3.87
C LYS A 54 -5.41 2.83 -2.57
N THR A 55 -6.51 2.46 -1.92
CA THR A 55 -6.96 3.09 -0.67
C THR A 55 -5.96 2.82 0.47
N VAL A 56 -5.49 1.57 0.58
CA VAL A 56 -4.45 1.19 1.55
C VAL A 56 -3.16 1.95 1.28
N LEU A 57 -2.70 2.00 0.02
CA LEU A 57 -1.48 2.67 -0.38
C LEU A 57 -1.49 4.18 -0.07
N SER A 58 -2.59 4.87 -0.39
CA SER A 58 -2.76 6.28 -0.07
C SER A 58 -2.82 6.52 1.45
N GLY A 59 -3.47 5.62 2.20
CA GLY A 59 -3.47 5.65 3.66
C GLY A 59 -2.07 5.53 4.26
N CYS A 60 -1.23 4.63 3.73
CA CYS A 60 0.17 4.50 4.13
C CYS A 60 0.96 5.79 3.89
N GLY A 61 0.74 6.45 2.76
CA GLY A 61 1.34 7.75 2.44
C GLY A 61 1.00 8.83 3.46
N ASN A 62 -0.28 8.98 3.79
CA ASN A 62 -0.74 9.91 4.82
C ASN A 62 -0.09 9.61 6.18
N LEU A 63 -0.08 8.35 6.62
CA LEU A 63 0.55 7.96 7.88
C LEU A 63 2.05 8.28 7.92
N LEU A 64 2.76 8.08 6.80
CA LEU A 64 4.16 8.44 6.68
C LEU A 64 4.36 9.96 6.87
N GLN A 65 3.51 10.79 6.27
CA GLN A 65 3.56 12.25 6.44
C GLN A 65 3.30 12.68 7.89
N LEU A 66 2.29 12.08 8.55
CA LEU A 66 2.02 12.34 9.97
C LEU A 66 3.24 11.97 10.85
N SER A 67 3.86 10.82 10.60
CA SER A 67 5.04 10.37 11.35
C SER A 67 6.23 11.34 11.18
N LYS A 68 6.47 11.84 9.96
CA LYS A 68 7.51 12.84 9.67
C LYS A 68 7.24 14.16 10.40
N LYS A 69 5.98 14.61 10.42
CA LYS A 69 5.58 15.84 11.13
C LYS A 69 5.79 15.73 12.64
N SER A 70 5.53 14.56 13.22
CA SER A 70 5.74 14.31 14.66
C SER A 70 7.22 14.19 15.04
N GLY A 71 8.09 13.74 14.12
CA GLY A 71 9.53 13.66 14.32
C GLY A 71 10.25 15.02 14.29
N ASN A 72 9.79 15.96 13.46
CA ASN A 72 10.38 17.30 13.35
C ASN A 72 10.10 18.22 14.55
N GLY A 73 9.21 17.83 15.49
CA GLY A 73 8.91 18.59 16.70
C GLY A 73 9.88 18.35 17.86
N LYS A 74 10.66 17.25 17.84
CA LYS A 74 11.56 16.88 18.95
C LYS A 74 12.99 17.43 18.82
N SER A 75 13.35 18.04 17.69
CA SER A 75 14.71 18.57 17.43
C SER A 75 14.82 20.08 17.60
N ARG A 76 13.92 20.71 18.38
CA ARG A 76 13.87 22.18 18.59
C ARG A 76 13.74 22.60 20.06
N GLN A 77 14.01 21.70 21.01
CA GLN A 77 14.25 22.04 22.40
C GLN A 77 15.65 21.59 22.80
#